data_AF-A0A4U5UZE6-F1
#
_entry.id   AF-A0A4U5UZE6-F1
#
_cell.length_a   1.000
_cell.length_b   1.000
_cell.length_c   1.000
_cell.angle_alpha   90.00
_cell.angle_beta   90.00
_cell.angle_gamma   90.00
#
_symmetry.space_group_name_H-M   'P 1'
#
loop_
_entity.id
_entity.type
_entity.pdbx_description
1 polymer ?
#
loop_
_entity_poly.entity_id
_entity_poly.type
_entity_poly.pdbx_seq_one_letter_code
_entity_poly.pdbx_strand_id
1 'polypeptide(L)'
;MKFSCLVKELAVLLKNLLQSLSHNVVFTLDSLLKGVKGDLKKLFDKAWKDYETKLTKIEKEKREHAKQHGMIRTEITGAEVAEEIEKERRLFQLHMCEYLIQVNEIKTKKGVDLLQNLIKYYHAQCNFFQDGLKTADKLKQYVENLAADLFNDSQSKQSGYNMHQLQGNKEFGSEKMGYLLKKSDGYDCYTHLYRWKQAF
;
A
#
# COMPACT_ATOMS: atom_id res chain seq x y z
N MET A 1 0.69 -22.40 19.36
CA MET A 1 0.57 -22.47 17.87
C MET A 1 -0.50 -21.54 17.30
N LYS A 2 -1.77 -21.56 17.77
CA LYS A 2 -2.88 -20.74 17.23
C LYS A 2 -2.61 -19.22 17.14
N PHE A 3 -2.04 -18.62 18.19
CA PHE A 3 -1.68 -17.19 18.18
C PHE A 3 -0.73 -16.82 17.04
N SER A 4 0.32 -17.63 16.81
CA SER A 4 1.29 -17.39 15.74
C SER A 4 0.63 -17.44 14.35
N CYS A 5 -0.35 -18.32 14.14
CA CYS A 5 -1.08 -18.38 12.87
C CYS A 5 -1.88 -17.10 12.62
N LEU A 6 -2.62 -16.59 13.62
CA LEU A 6 -3.41 -15.36 13.49
C LEU A 6 -2.52 -14.13 13.19
N VAL A 7 -1.37 -14.04 13.85
CA VAL A 7 -0.40 -12.97 13.59
C VAL A 7 0.17 -13.07 12.17
N LYS A 8 0.44 -14.29 11.68
CA LYS A 8 0.87 -14.51 10.29
C LYS A 8 -0.21 -14.11 9.27
N GLU A 9 -1.48 -14.43 9.54
CA GLU A 9 -2.61 -14.02 8.70
C GLU A 9 -2.69 -12.49 8.59
N LEU A 10 -2.61 -11.77 9.72
CA LEU A 10 -2.60 -10.30 9.73
C LEU A 10 -1.40 -9.72 8.97
N ALA A 11 -0.21 -10.32 9.12
CA ALA A 11 0.99 -9.89 8.41
C ALA A 11 0.85 -10.04 6.88
N VAL A 12 0.21 -11.13 6.42
CA VAL A 12 -0.07 -11.34 4.99
C VAL A 12 -1.04 -10.28 4.46
N LEU A 13 -2.11 -9.98 5.21
CA LEU A 13 -3.05 -8.91 4.83
C LEU A 13 -2.32 -7.56 4.69
N LEU A 14 -1.45 -7.22 5.63
CA LEU A 14 -0.69 -5.96 5.59
C LEU A 14 0.26 -5.90 4.40
N LYS A 15 0.96 -7.01 4.12
CA LYS A 15 1.85 -7.12 2.96
C LYS A 15 1.11 -6.88 1.65
N ASN A 16 -0.09 -7.47 1.52
CA ASN A 16 -0.92 -7.30 0.33
C ASN A 16 -1.38 -5.84 0.16
N LEU A 17 -1.75 -5.16 1.25
CA LEU A 17 -2.11 -3.74 1.21
C LEU A 17 -0.92 -2.87 0.78
N LEU A 18 0.28 -3.13 1.31
CA LEU A 18 1.50 -2.40 0.94
C LEU A 18 1.87 -2.60 -0.54
N GLN A 19 1.70 -3.82 -1.06
CA GLN A 19 1.89 -4.09 -2.49
C GLN A 19 0.87 -3.32 -3.35
N SER A 20 -0.40 -3.29 -2.92
CA SER A 20 -1.44 -2.50 -3.60
C SER A 20 -1.11 -1.01 -3.59
N LEU A 21 -0.62 -0.46 -2.48
CA LEU A 21 -0.19 0.93 -2.38
C LEU A 21 0.96 1.23 -3.35
N SER A 22 1.98 0.37 -3.36
CA SER A 22 3.14 0.51 -4.25
C SER A 22 2.73 0.51 -5.73
N HIS A 23 1.87 -0.44 -6.12
CA HIS A 23 1.47 -0.58 -7.52
C HIS A 23 0.45 0.46 -7.97
N ASN A 24 -0.61 0.69 -7.18
CA ASN A 24 -1.72 1.55 -7.60
C ASN A 24 -1.42 3.04 -7.36
N VAL A 25 -0.68 3.39 -6.30
CA VAL A 25 -0.44 4.80 -5.93
C VAL A 25 0.96 5.24 -6.31
N VAL A 26 2.00 4.58 -5.77
CA VAL A 26 3.39 5.05 -5.94
C VAL A 26 3.82 5.03 -7.40
N PHE A 27 3.63 3.91 -8.10
CA PHE A 27 4.00 3.79 -9.51
C PHE A 27 3.19 4.73 -10.42
N THR A 28 1.88 4.84 -10.18
CA THR A 28 1.01 5.75 -10.94
C THR A 28 1.44 7.21 -10.79
N LEU A 29 1.79 7.64 -9.58
CA LEU A 29 2.28 9.00 -9.33
C LEU A 29 3.63 9.26 -10.00
N ASP A 30 4.56 8.31 -9.95
CA ASP A 30 5.86 8.43 -10.64
C ASP A 30 5.68 8.56 -12.17
N SER A 31 4.79 7.74 -12.76
CA SER A 31 4.43 7.82 -14.18
C SER A 31 3.75 9.15 -14.55
N LEU A 32 2.89 9.68 -13.68
CA LEU A 32 2.26 10.98 -13.88
C LEU A 32 3.29 12.11 -13.90
N LEU A 33 4.22 12.11 -12.94
CA LEU A 33 5.29 13.09 -12.80
C LEU A 33 6.26 13.08 -13.99
N LYS A 34 6.61 11.89 -14.50
CA LYS A 34 7.55 11.76 -15.62
C LYS A 34 7.04 12.26 -16.98
N GLY A 35 5.75 12.56 -17.13
CA GLY A 35 5.21 13.42 -18.20
C GLY A 35 5.48 13.00 -19.66
N VAL A 36 4.44 12.57 -20.40
CA VAL A 36 4.48 12.26 -21.86
C VAL A 36 4.63 13.52 -22.76
N LYS A 37 4.90 14.70 -22.17
CA LYS A 37 4.86 15.99 -22.88
C LYS A 37 6.06 16.23 -23.81
N GLY A 38 7.15 15.48 -23.64
CA GLY A 38 8.42 15.74 -24.32
C GLY A 38 8.36 15.58 -25.84
N ASP A 39 7.80 14.46 -26.33
CA ASP A 39 7.89 14.14 -27.76
C ASP A 39 6.86 14.89 -28.61
N LEU A 40 5.66 15.10 -28.07
CA LEU A 40 4.63 15.85 -28.77
C LEU A 40 5.01 17.31 -28.97
N LYS A 41 5.62 17.92 -27.96
CA LYS A 41 6.10 19.30 -28.03
C LYS A 41 7.19 19.45 -29.10
N LYS A 42 8.08 18.47 -29.26
CA LYS A 42 9.13 18.51 -30.30
C LYS A 42 8.55 18.56 -31.71
N LEU A 43 7.50 17.78 -31.99
CA LEU A 43 6.84 17.77 -33.30
C LEU A 43 6.20 19.13 -33.61
N PHE A 44 5.53 19.72 -32.63
CA PHE A 44 4.97 21.07 -32.73
C PHE A 44 6.06 22.13 -32.94
N ASP A 45 7.11 22.13 -32.12
CA ASP A 45 8.21 23.09 -32.21
C ASP A 45 8.94 22.99 -33.57
N LYS A 46 9.00 21.77 -34.16
CA LYS A 46 9.52 21.56 -35.51
C LYS A 46 8.61 22.18 -36.58
N ALA A 47 7.31 21.89 -36.54
CA ALA A 47 6.35 22.45 -37.51
C ALA A 47 6.31 23.98 -37.48
N TRP A 48 6.45 24.59 -36.29
CA TRP A 48 6.60 26.02 -36.13
C TRP A 48 7.84 26.57 -36.84
N LYS A 49 9.01 25.97 -36.62
CA LYS A 49 10.28 26.40 -37.25
C LYS A 49 10.25 26.24 -38.77
N ASP A 50 9.64 25.16 -39.27
CA ASP A 50 9.51 24.91 -40.71
C ASP A 50 8.62 25.99 -41.36
N TYR A 51 7.53 26.40 -40.70
CA TYR A 51 6.67 27.51 -41.14
C TYR A 51 7.43 28.84 -41.17
N GLU A 52 8.12 29.19 -40.08
CA GLU A 52 8.90 30.44 -39.96
C GLU A 52 10.00 30.52 -41.04
N THR A 53 10.67 29.41 -41.30
CA THR A 53 11.70 29.30 -42.34
C THR A 53 11.12 29.52 -43.73
N LYS A 54 9.96 28.92 -44.04
CA LYS A 54 9.30 29.09 -45.34
C LYS A 54 8.80 30.52 -45.55
N LEU A 55 8.21 31.13 -44.52
CA LEU A 55 7.79 32.53 -44.55
C LEU A 55 8.98 33.45 -44.90
N THR A 56 10.09 33.31 -44.17
CA THR A 56 11.30 34.10 -44.39
C THR A 56 11.87 33.90 -45.81
N LYS A 57 11.81 32.67 -46.33
CA LYS A 57 12.29 32.34 -47.68
C LYS A 57 11.45 33.03 -48.76
N ILE A 58 10.12 32.91 -48.68
CA ILE A 58 9.19 33.51 -49.64
C ILE A 58 9.30 35.05 -49.63
N GLU A 59 9.41 35.67 -48.45
CA GLU A 59 9.60 37.12 -48.34
C GLU A 59 10.89 37.60 -49.02
N LYS A 60 11.99 36.85 -48.89
CA LYS A 60 13.27 37.16 -49.55
C LYS A 60 13.19 37.00 -51.07
N GLU A 61 12.65 35.88 -51.54
CA GLU A 61 12.51 35.58 -52.97
C GLU A 61 11.65 36.62 -53.69
N LYS A 62 10.52 37.06 -53.09
CA LYS A 62 9.69 38.13 -53.67
C LYS A 62 10.41 39.47 -53.72
N ARG A 63 11.22 39.79 -52.68
CA ARG A 63 12.01 41.03 -52.63
C ARG A 63 13.10 41.06 -53.70
N GLU A 64 13.71 39.93 -53.97
CA GLU A 64 14.71 39.81 -55.04
C GLU A 64 14.06 39.88 -56.43
N HIS A 65 12.95 39.19 -56.64
CA HIS A 65 12.21 39.22 -57.91
C HIS A 65 11.73 40.63 -58.29
N ALA A 66 11.22 41.40 -57.31
CA ALA A 66 10.80 42.78 -57.51
C ALA A 66 11.96 43.70 -57.95
N LYS A 67 13.15 43.51 -57.38
CA LYS A 67 14.38 44.24 -57.75
C LYS A 67 14.85 43.90 -59.16
N GLN A 68 14.75 42.64 -59.57
CA GLN A 68 15.21 42.17 -60.88
C GLN A 68 14.32 42.65 -62.05
N HIS A 69 13.02 42.84 -61.82
CA HIS A 69 12.07 43.25 -62.87
C HIS A 69 11.98 44.77 -63.10
N GLY A 70 12.87 45.57 -62.49
CA GLY A 70 12.90 47.02 -62.67
C GLY A 70 11.60 47.74 -62.27
N MET A 71 10.77 47.09 -61.44
CA MET A 71 9.49 47.63 -61.00
C MET A 71 9.76 48.84 -60.08
N ILE A 72 9.31 50.03 -60.50
CA ILE A 72 9.28 51.26 -59.67
C ILE A 72 8.20 51.16 -58.57
N ARG A 73 7.42 50.06 -58.54
CA ARG A 73 6.50 49.77 -57.45
C ARG A 73 7.28 49.09 -56.32
N THR A 74 7.76 49.92 -55.39
CA THR A 74 8.55 49.55 -54.20
C THR A 74 7.84 48.62 -53.22
N GLU A 75 6.57 48.31 -53.46
CA GLU A 75 5.70 47.63 -52.51
C GLU A 75 5.31 46.26 -53.04
N ILE A 76 6.02 45.23 -52.57
CA ILE A 76 5.47 43.87 -52.54
C ILE A 76 4.21 43.97 -51.69
N THR A 77 3.05 43.70 -52.27
CA THR A 77 1.82 43.74 -51.50
C THR A 77 1.82 42.59 -50.52
N GLY A 78 1.63 42.87 -49.23
CA GLY A 78 1.53 41.83 -48.20
C GLY A 78 0.46 40.77 -48.52
N ALA A 79 -0.53 41.12 -49.36
CA ALA A 79 -1.52 40.20 -49.91
C ALA A 79 -0.91 39.08 -50.76
N GLU A 80 0.07 39.36 -51.63
CA GLU A 80 0.70 38.37 -52.51
C GLU A 80 1.53 37.36 -51.70
N VAL A 81 2.29 37.85 -50.71
CA VAL A 81 3.03 36.99 -49.77
C VAL A 81 2.06 36.17 -48.90
N ALA A 82 0.96 36.78 -48.47
CA ALA A 82 -0.05 36.11 -47.66
C ALA A 82 -0.75 34.97 -48.41
N GLU A 83 -1.02 35.14 -49.70
CA GLU A 83 -1.63 34.13 -50.57
C GLU A 83 -0.67 32.94 -50.81
N GLU A 84 0.61 33.21 -51.02
CA GLU A 84 1.61 32.17 -51.30
C GLU A 84 1.96 31.33 -50.07
N ILE A 85 1.98 31.95 -48.87
CA ILE A 85 2.18 31.23 -47.60
C ILE A 85 0.90 30.61 -47.05
N GLU A 86 -0.26 30.86 -47.65
CA GLU A 86 -1.56 30.43 -47.12
C GLU A 86 -1.63 28.91 -46.92
N LYS A 87 -1.08 28.13 -47.86
CA LYS A 87 -1.02 26.67 -47.74
C LYS A 87 -0.20 26.23 -46.52
N GLU A 88 0.96 26.83 -46.31
CA GLU A 88 1.85 26.53 -45.18
C GLU A 88 1.25 26.99 -43.86
N ARG A 89 0.52 28.12 -43.87
CA ARG A 89 -0.22 28.63 -42.72
C ARG A 89 -1.30 27.64 -42.28
N ARG A 90 -2.07 27.11 -43.23
CA ARG A 90 -3.10 26.09 -42.96
C ARG A 90 -2.49 24.79 -42.43
N LEU A 91 -1.37 24.34 -43.00
CA LEU A 91 -0.66 23.17 -42.51
C LEU A 91 -0.16 23.37 -41.08
N PHE A 92 0.44 24.53 -40.78
CA PHE A 92 0.88 24.82 -39.42
C PHE A 92 -0.29 24.87 -38.42
N GLN A 93 -1.39 25.54 -38.79
CA GLN A 93 -2.61 25.57 -37.98
C GLN A 93 -3.19 24.17 -37.73
N LEU A 94 -3.15 23.28 -38.72
CA LEU A 94 -3.56 21.88 -38.54
C LEU A 94 -2.70 21.18 -37.48
N HIS A 95 -1.37 21.26 -37.58
CA HIS A 95 -0.46 20.66 -36.60
C HIS A 95 -0.66 21.26 -35.19
N MET A 96 -0.97 22.56 -35.10
CA MET A 96 -1.33 23.21 -33.83
C MET A 96 -2.60 22.59 -33.22
N CYS A 97 -3.64 22.44 -34.03
CA CYS A 97 -4.90 21.83 -33.59
C CYS A 97 -4.69 20.38 -33.13
N GLU A 98 -3.94 19.58 -33.90
CA GLU A 98 -3.59 18.21 -33.55
C GLU A 98 -2.84 18.14 -32.22
N TYR A 99 -1.84 19.02 -32.03
CA TYR A 99 -1.10 19.12 -30.77
C TYR A 99 -2.02 19.46 -29.58
N LEU A 100 -2.90 20.45 -29.73
CA LEU A 100 -3.82 20.87 -28.66
C LEU A 100 -4.82 19.75 -28.31
N ILE A 101 -5.36 19.06 -29.31
CA ILE A 101 -6.26 17.91 -29.11
C ILE A 101 -5.53 16.80 -28.37
N GLN A 102 -4.34 16.41 -28.82
CA GLN A 102 -3.55 15.35 -28.19
C GLN A 102 -3.11 15.71 -26.77
N VAL A 103 -2.70 16.96 -26.51
CA VAL A 103 -2.38 17.42 -25.15
C VAL A 103 -3.61 17.29 -24.24
N ASN A 104 -4.79 17.65 -24.74
CA ASN A 104 -6.03 17.54 -23.99
C ASN A 104 -6.41 16.06 -23.74
N GLU A 105 -6.29 15.21 -24.76
CA GLU A 105 -6.56 13.78 -24.66
C GLU A 105 -5.62 13.11 -23.64
N ILE A 106 -4.33 13.42 -23.67
CA ILE A 106 -3.35 12.92 -22.69
C ILE A 106 -3.69 13.38 -21.28
N LYS A 107 -4.06 14.65 -21.10
CA LYS A 107 -4.46 15.18 -19.78
C LYS A 107 -5.69 14.45 -19.25
N THR A 108 -6.71 14.29 -20.08
CA THR A 108 -7.95 13.57 -19.72
C THR A 108 -7.66 12.12 -19.37
N LYS A 109 -6.94 11.40 -20.23
CA LYS A 109 -6.58 10.00 -19.99
C LYS A 109 -5.79 9.80 -18.70
N LYS A 110 -4.78 10.63 -18.45
CA LYS A 110 -4.01 10.63 -17.19
C LYS A 110 -4.89 10.86 -15.96
N GLY A 111 -5.88 11.74 -16.05
CA GLY A 111 -6.84 11.98 -14.98
C GLY A 111 -7.73 10.76 -14.70
N VAL A 112 -8.26 10.15 -15.77
CA VAL A 112 -9.07 8.92 -15.66
C VAL A 112 -8.27 7.76 -15.08
N ASP A 113 -7.03 7.55 -15.56
CA ASP A 113 -6.14 6.49 -15.07
C ASP A 113 -5.83 6.66 -13.58
N LEU A 114 -5.58 7.90 -13.12
CA LEU A 114 -5.38 8.23 -11.71
C LEU A 114 -6.60 7.86 -10.87
N LEU A 115 -7.79 8.29 -11.30
CA LEU A 115 -9.04 7.98 -10.60
C LEU A 115 -9.27 6.47 -10.51
N GLN A 116 -9.06 5.74 -11.60
CA GLN A 116 -9.22 4.29 -11.62
C GLN A 116 -8.25 3.58 -10.66
N ASN A 117 -7.00 4.05 -10.58
CA ASN A 117 -6.01 3.47 -9.67
C ASN A 117 -6.30 3.83 -8.20
N LEU A 118 -6.83 5.03 -7.92
CA LEU A 118 -7.31 5.38 -6.58
C LEU A 118 -8.49 4.50 -6.15
N ILE A 119 -9.45 4.23 -7.05
CA ILE A 119 -10.57 3.33 -6.78
C ILE A 119 -10.06 1.92 -6.43
N LYS A 120 -9.10 1.39 -7.20
CA LYS A 120 -8.46 0.08 -6.91
C LYS A 120 -7.78 0.08 -5.53
N TYR A 121 -7.07 1.15 -5.19
CA TYR A 121 -6.42 1.27 -3.89
C TYR A 121 -7.43 1.25 -2.75
N TYR A 122 -8.49 2.06 -2.82
CA TYR A 122 -9.53 2.08 -1.79
C TYR A 122 -10.27 0.74 -1.69
N HIS A 123 -10.52 0.06 -2.81
CA HIS A 123 -11.09 -1.27 -2.78
C HIS A 123 -10.17 -2.28 -2.05
N ALA A 124 -8.86 -2.25 -2.33
CA ALA A 124 -7.90 -3.10 -1.62
C ALA A 124 -7.83 -2.79 -0.12
N GLN A 125 -7.95 -1.50 0.23
CA GLN A 125 -7.99 -1.05 1.62
C GLN A 125 -9.27 -1.52 2.34
N CYS A 126 -10.43 -1.42 1.69
CA CYS A 126 -11.69 -1.97 2.23
C CYS A 126 -11.58 -3.47 2.47
N ASN A 127 -11.03 -4.24 1.52
CA ASN A 127 -10.83 -5.67 1.66
C ASN A 127 -9.89 -6.00 2.84
N PHE A 128 -8.78 -5.25 2.96
CA PHE A 128 -7.85 -5.39 4.07
C PHE A 128 -8.54 -5.21 5.43
N PHE A 129 -9.36 -4.17 5.58
CA PHE A 129 -10.06 -3.93 6.85
C PHE A 129 -11.15 -4.96 7.12
N GLN A 130 -11.90 -5.39 6.10
CA GLN A 130 -12.93 -6.42 6.26
C GLN A 130 -12.31 -7.76 6.71
N ASP A 131 -11.25 -8.21 6.05
CA ASP A 131 -10.60 -9.47 6.42
C ASP A 131 -9.79 -9.35 7.70
N GLY A 132 -9.17 -8.19 7.94
CA GLY A 132 -8.47 -7.87 9.18
C GLY A 132 -9.40 -7.89 10.39
N LEU A 133 -10.62 -7.36 10.25
CA LEU A 133 -11.64 -7.40 11.30
C LEU A 133 -12.05 -8.85 11.61
N LYS A 134 -12.33 -9.67 10.58
CA LYS A 134 -12.63 -11.09 10.77
C LYS A 134 -11.51 -11.83 11.51
N THR A 135 -10.26 -11.54 11.20
CA THR A 135 -9.11 -12.15 11.90
C THR A 135 -8.97 -11.63 13.33
N ALA A 136 -9.25 -10.34 13.58
CA ALA A 136 -9.27 -9.76 14.92
C ALA A 136 -10.37 -10.39 15.79
N ASP A 137 -11.56 -10.66 15.25
CA ASP A 137 -12.64 -11.35 15.97
C ASP A 137 -12.23 -12.77 16.39
N LYS A 138 -11.56 -13.52 15.50
CA LYS A 138 -11.00 -14.84 15.85
C LYS A 138 -9.96 -14.74 16.98
N LEU A 139 -9.14 -13.68 16.97
CA LEU A 139 -8.16 -13.45 18.02
C LEU A 139 -8.84 -13.12 19.35
N LYS A 140 -9.87 -12.27 19.34
CA LYS A 140 -10.66 -11.94 20.53
C LYS A 140 -11.23 -13.21 21.17
N GLN A 141 -11.91 -14.04 20.39
CA GLN A 141 -12.46 -15.32 20.87
C GLN A 141 -11.38 -16.25 21.43
N TYR A 142 -10.21 -16.31 20.79
CA TYR A 142 -9.08 -17.12 21.28
C TYR A 142 -8.57 -16.63 22.65
N VAL A 143 -8.46 -15.32 22.84
CA VAL A 143 -8.02 -14.72 24.11
C VAL A 143 -9.06 -14.93 25.21
N GLU A 144 -10.35 -14.77 24.91
CA GLU A 144 -11.44 -15.01 25.87
C GLU A 144 -11.45 -16.47 26.36
N ASN A 145 -11.29 -17.43 25.46
CA ASN A 145 -11.19 -18.85 25.83
C ASN A 145 -9.96 -19.14 26.70
N LEU A 146 -8.79 -18.59 26.35
CA LEU A 146 -7.59 -18.73 27.16
C LEU A 146 -7.74 -18.14 28.57
N ALA A 147 -8.41 -16.99 28.68
CA ALA A 147 -8.68 -16.37 29.97
C ALA A 147 -9.59 -17.24 30.85
N ALA A 148 -10.61 -17.85 30.26
CA ALA A 148 -11.49 -18.80 30.96
C ALA A 148 -10.73 -20.06 31.43
N ASP A 149 -9.90 -20.64 30.57
CA ASP A 149 -9.07 -21.80 30.92
C ASP A 149 -8.13 -21.51 32.09
N LEU A 150 -7.44 -20.36 32.05
CA LEU A 150 -6.55 -19.90 33.13
C LEU A 150 -7.30 -19.69 34.46
N PHE A 151 -8.52 -19.14 34.40
CA PHE A 151 -9.35 -18.94 35.59
C PHE A 151 -9.75 -20.27 36.23
N ASN A 152 -10.16 -21.25 35.43
CA ASN A 152 -10.51 -22.59 35.91
C ASN A 152 -9.31 -23.33 36.53
N ASP A 153 -8.12 -23.20 35.92
CA ASP A 153 -6.88 -23.79 36.44
C ASP A 153 -6.41 -23.15 37.77
N SER A 154 -6.76 -21.89 37.99
CA SER A 154 -6.47 -21.19 39.26
C SER A 154 -7.39 -21.64 40.40
N GLN A 155 -8.66 -21.93 40.12
CA GLN A 155 -9.61 -22.45 41.11
C GLN A 155 -9.33 -23.90 41.51
N SER A 156 -8.95 -24.76 40.55
CA SER A 156 -8.64 -26.17 40.83
C SER A 156 -7.45 -26.33 41.80
N LYS A 157 -6.47 -25.41 41.74
CA LYS A 157 -5.31 -25.38 42.64
C LYS A 157 -5.62 -24.87 44.06
N GLN A 158 -6.68 -24.08 44.26
CA GLN A 158 -7.11 -23.63 45.59
C GLN A 158 -7.90 -24.69 46.36
N SER A 159 -8.61 -25.60 45.68
CA SER A 159 -9.44 -26.63 46.34
C SER A 159 -8.63 -27.76 47.02
N GLY A 160 -7.34 -27.92 46.67
CA GLY A 160 -6.46 -28.94 47.24
C GLY A 160 -5.86 -28.62 48.62
N TYR A 161 -5.96 -27.37 49.08
CA TYR A 161 -5.42 -26.92 50.38
C TYR A 161 -6.56 -26.56 51.34
N ASN A 162 -7.37 -27.55 51.73
CA ASN A 162 -8.30 -27.37 52.84
C ASN A 162 -7.52 -27.39 54.17
N MET A 163 -7.33 -26.23 54.77
CA MET A 163 -6.69 -26.04 56.09
C MET A 163 -7.58 -26.46 57.28
N HIS A 164 -8.74 -27.05 57.03
CA HIS A 164 -9.59 -27.57 58.11
C HIS A 164 -9.03 -28.90 58.62
N GLN A 165 -8.73 -28.93 59.91
CA GLN A 165 -8.35 -30.12 60.64
C GLN A 165 -9.45 -31.17 60.48
N LEU A 166 -9.12 -32.29 59.82
CA LEU A 166 -10.05 -33.43 59.67
C LEU A 166 -10.51 -33.83 61.08
N GLN A 167 -11.81 -33.66 61.37
CA GLN A 167 -12.40 -34.12 62.63
C GLN A 167 -12.23 -35.63 62.72
N GLY A 168 -11.38 -36.08 63.64
CA GLY A 168 -11.16 -37.49 63.91
C GLY A 168 -12.46 -38.13 64.42
N ASN A 169 -12.83 -39.26 63.83
CA ASN A 169 -13.95 -40.05 64.30
C ASN A 169 -13.58 -40.68 65.65
N LYS A 170 -14.25 -40.28 66.73
CA LYS A 170 -13.92 -40.69 68.12
C LYS A 170 -14.25 -42.16 68.44
N GLU A 171 -14.97 -42.86 67.57
CA GLU A 171 -15.42 -44.23 67.85
C GLU A 171 -14.51 -45.32 67.27
N PHE A 172 -13.64 -44.98 66.32
CA PHE A 172 -12.66 -45.90 65.76
C PHE A 172 -11.34 -45.15 65.60
N GLY A 173 -10.32 -45.57 66.35
CA GLY A 173 -8.96 -45.02 66.24
C GLY A 173 -8.55 -44.96 64.76
N SER A 174 -8.30 -43.75 64.26
CA SER A 174 -7.99 -43.57 62.85
C SER A 174 -6.53 -43.91 62.62
N GLU A 175 -6.26 -45.07 62.03
CA GLU A 175 -4.91 -45.45 61.65
C GLU A 175 -4.49 -44.70 60.39
N LYS A 176 -3.49 -43.82 60.50
CA LYS A 176 -2.90 -43.14 59.34
C LYS A 176 -1.58 -43.79 58.96
N MET A 177 -1.49 -44.22 57.70
CA MET A 177 -0.24 -44.65 57.08
C MET A 177 0.17 -43.67 55.99
N GLY A 178 1.45 -43.33 55.96
CA GLY A 178 1.99 -42.43 54.95
C GLY A 178 3.51 -42.46 54.93
N TYR A 179 4.06 -41.63 54.05
CA TYR A 179 5.50 -41.42 53.93
C TYR A 179 5.86 -40.08 54.55
N LEU A 180 6.76 -40.07 55.53
CA LEU A 180 7.24 -38.86 56.17
C LEU A 180 8.67 -38.57 55.68
N LEU A 181 8.87 -37.36 55.17
CA LEU A 181 10.20 -36.83 54.87
C LEU A 181 10.77 -36.22 56.15
N LYS A 182 11.60 -36.97 56.86
CA LYS A 182 12.30 -36.46 58.05
C LYS A 182 13.66 -35.93 57.60
N LYS A 183 13.92 -34.65 57.82
CA LYS A 183 15.27 -34.08 57.67
C LYS A 183 16.13 -34.56 58.84
N SER A 184 17.32 -35.05 58.55
CA SER A 184 18.35 -35.37 59.54
C SER A 184 19.21 -34.14 59.82
N ASP A 185 19.45 -33.82 61.09
CA ASP A 185 20.22 -32.64 61.51
C ASP A 185 21.75 -32.82 61.40
N GLY A 186 22.22 -33.59 60.41
CA GLY A 186 23.64 -33.83 60.13
C GLY A 186 24.08 -33.12 58.85
N TYR A 187 25.37 -32.75 58.79
CA TYR A 187 25.98 -31.93 57.73
C TYR A 187 25.91 -32.49 56.29
N ASP A 188 25.34 -33.69 56.09
CA ASP A 188 24.99 -34.24 54.78
C ASP A 188 23.47 -34.53 54.71
N CYS A 189 22.74 -33.71 53.96
CA CYS A 189 21.29 -33.79 53.81
C CYS A 189 20.85 -34.94 52.89
N TYR A 190 20.70 -36.15 53.42
CA TYR A 190 19.94 -37.21 52.74
C TYR A 190 18.48 -37.22 53.22
N THR A 191 17.53 -37.00 52.31
CA THR A 191 16.10 -37.20 52.57
C THR A 191 15.77 -38.69 52.55
N HIS A 192 15.52 -39.26 53.72
CA HIS A 192 15.04 -40.64 53.85
C HIS A 192 13.50 -40.67 53.90
N LEU A 193 12.90 -41.54 53.09
CA LEU A 193 11.46 -41.75 53.03
C LEU A 193 11.08 -42.85 54.03
N TYR A 194 10.51 -42.48 55.16
CA TYR A 194 10.09 -43.46 56.17
C TYR A 194 8.61 -43.75 56.05
N ARG A 195 8.28 -45.05 56.01
CA ARG A 195 6.89 -45.51 56.12
C ARG A 195 6.54 -45.55 57.60
N TRP A 196 5.49 -44.84 57.97
CA TRP A 196 5.04 -44.78 59.35
C TRP A 196 3.56 -45.10 59.47
N LYS A 197 3.20 -45.62 60.64
CA LYS A 197 1.84 -46.01 61.04
C LYS A 197 1.66 -45.52 62.47
N GLN A 198 0.76 -44.56 62.68
CA GLN A 198 0.32 -44.14 64.01
C GLN A 198 -1.11 -44.60 64.21
N ALA A 199 -1.31 -45.33 65.29
CA ALA A 199 -2.63 -45.55 65.87
C ALA A 199 -2.89 -44.41 66.87
N PHE A 200 -4.02 -43.72 66.73
CA PHE A 200 -4.54 -42.76 67.69
C PHE A 200 -5.58 -43.44 68.57
#